data_AF-A0A1I8GU04-F1
#
_entry.id   AF-A0A1I8GU04-F1
#
_cell.length_a   1.000
_cell.length_b   1.000
_cell.length_c   1.000
_cell.angle_alpha   90.00
_cell.angle_beta   90.00
_cell.angle_gamma   90.00
#
_symmetry.space_group_name_H-M   'P 1'
#
loop_
_entity.id
_entity.type
_entity.pdbx_description
1 polymer ?
#
loop_
_entity_poly.entity_id
_entity_poly.type
_entity_poly.pdbx_seq_one_letter_code
_entity_poly.pdbx_strand_id
1 'polypeptide(L)'
;MLVVVSLLSGKRFPYRDTHSLQAEAKFDGELLATDPIEHIENPEFGQELAWELDKKALAQHRLQRASIKLLLYAIDKQTTAKEQVGYVVLDVRSAAQSPAAAVAKPYQLLHSRYSQTRPELTLAVYTDESYQQQQQQQQSDQKQKSTRPMANGNEFADSYDYDEEEFEEEPVVAAAKGFNHQLNGEAEDRQPDAKDGGDDGKRPTQPEQPHPPAGVSEADMYHAAMELELWKEAAKEAFEAGLKRREQTLVMAFAREFRRRDAEREAAHKKRSAEYEQLTEKLQAAIADVEEKERRLANGQRDLLQRRDDLQRRHDSRLKELQDASNRMQADCQQRIELERARCRQLEEQVAAAKSASHDWERRWKETEAALKRMRDAECDRPEVKLLHTLEKSELERRLEQAQRAKQQYKQQLGRCLKELAASRQREQAAQSAALQRQQTELEHMRLRYLAAEEQDLVRKERGELKRAKEGLDTLAYGAPLGSEQPTGSKSGSEHAARLIEERDTLLRTGVYTHEDDIVRELERRIQAAMEA
;
A
#
# COMPACT_ATOMS: atom_id res chain seq x y z
N MET A 1 9.46 -24.50 -22.20
CA MET A 1 8.29 -23.76 -22.75
C MET A 1 7.77 -22.86 -21.65
N LEU A 2 7.36 -21.63 -21.93
CA LEU A 2 6.85 -20.72 -20.90
C LEU A 2 5.32 -20.69 -20.92
N VAL A 3 4.70 -20.72 -19.74
CA VAL A 3 3.31 -20.26 -19.56
C VAL A 3 3.38 -18.85 -18.99
N VAL A 4 2.80 -17.89 -19.69
CA VAL A 4 2.89 -16.47 -19.36
C VAL A 4 1.51 -15.92 -19.03
N VAL A 5 1.42 -15.23 -17.91
CA VAL A 5 0.27 -14.40 -17.53
C VAL A 5 0.71 -12.95 -17.62
N SER A 6 0.17 -12.22 -18.59
CA SER A 6 0.43 -10.79 -18.78
C SER A 6 -0.65 -9.97 -18.06
N LEU A 7 -0.21 -9.18 -17.07
CA LEU A 7 -1.03 -8.25 -16.32
C LEU A 7 -0.92 -6.87 -16.97
N LEU A 8 -1.99 -6.43 -17.63
CA LEU A 8 -1.95 -5.21 -18.43
C LEU A 8 -2.36 -3.99 -17.58
N SER A 9 -3.63 -3.95 -17.18
CA SER A 9 -4.21 -2.82 -16.43
C SER A 9 -5.40 -3.23 -15.58
N GLY A 10 -5.73 -2.41 -14.59
CA GLY A 10 -6.94 -2.52 -13.78
C GLY A 10 -7.95 -1.41 -14.09
N LYS A 11 -9.21 -1.63 -13.70
CA LYS A 11 -10.28 -0.64 -13.77
C LYS A 11 -11.15 -0.67 -12.53
N ARG A 12 -11.70 0.50 -12.15
CA ARG A 12 -12.64 0.70 -11.02
C ARG A 12 -12.05 0.29 -9.67
N PHE A 13 -10.79 0.60 -9.47
CA PHE A 13 -10.15 0.54 -8.14
C PHE A 13 -10.48 1.81 -7.35
N PRO A 14 -10.63 1.74 -6.02
CA PRO A 14 -10.68 2.94 -5.20
C PRO A 14 -9.28 3.58 -5.13
N TYR A 15 -9.18 4.90 -5.14
CA TYR A 15 -7.89 5.59 -4.98
C TYR A 15 -7.37 5.47 -3.54
N ARG A 16 -6.13 5.01 -3.34
CA ARG A 16 -5.46 4.92 -2.02
C ARG A 16 -3.99 5.37 -2.12
N ASP A 17 -3.73 6.66 -1.91
CA ASP A 17 -2.41 7.29 -1.96
C ASP A 17 -1.32 6.63 -1.09
N THR A 18 -1.70 6.13 0.09
CA THR A 18 -0.85 5.47 1.08
C THR A 18 -0.52 4.02 0.74
N HIS A 19 -1.15 3.45 -0.30
CA HIS A 19 -0.99 2.03 -0.65
C HIS A 19 -0.41 1.87 -2.07
N SER A 20 0.19 0.70 -2.30
CA SER A 20 0.60 0.22 -3.62
C SER A 20 -0.09 -1.11 -3.92
N LEU A 21 -0.27 -1.46 -5.19
CA LEU A 21 -0.86 -2.72 -5.62
C LEU A 21 0.25 -3.68 -6.07
N GLN A 22 0.17 -4.93 -5.60
CA GLN A 22 1.07 -6.00 -6.03
C GLN A 22 0.24 -7.25 -6.35
N ALA A 23 0.50 -7.88 -7.48
CA ALA A 23 -0.12 -9.15 -7.84
C ALA A 23 0.86 -10.31 -7.60
N GLU A 24 0.35 -11.41 -7.07
CA GLU A 24 1.12 -12.64 -6.83
C GLU A 24 0.35 -13.83 -7.40
N ALA A 25 1.05 -14.72 -8.10
CA ALA A 25 0.45 -15.93 -8.64
C ALA A 25 1.35 -17.13 -8.37
N LYS A 26 0.74 -18.25 -8.00
CA LYS A 26 1.44 -19.52 -7.81
C LYS A 26 1.02 -20.54 -8.84
N PHE A 27 1.98 -21.12 -9.53
CA PHE A 27 1.76 -22.19 -10.50
C PHE A 27 2.93 -23.17 -10.48
N ASP A 28 2.64 -24.47 -10.61
CA ASP A 28 3.62 -25.57 -10.55
C ASP A 28 4.60 -25.55 -9.36
N GLY A 29 4.15 -25.04 -8.20
CA GLY A 29 4.97 -24.93 -6.99
C GLY A 29 5.74 -23.61 -6.87
N GLU A 30 5.87 -22.84 -7.93
CA GLU A 30 6.59 -21.56 -7.97
C GLU A 30 5.66 -20.36 -7.82
N LEU A 31 6.03 -19.43 -6.93
CA LEU A 31 5.32 -18.18 -6.69
C LEU A 31 6.06 -17.04 -7.40
N LEU A 32 5.37 -16.33 -8.28
CA LEU A 32 5.86 -15.12 -8.93
C LEU A 32 5.03 -13.92 -8.50
N ALA A 33 5.66 -12.76 -8.44
CA ALA A 33 5.03 -11.52 -8.02
C ALA A 33 5.43 -10.38 -8.95
N THR A 34 4.53 -9.42 -9.15
CA THR A 34 4.83 -8.16 -9.85
C THR A 34 5.57 -7.21 -8.91
N ASP A 35 6.20 -6.18 -9.46
CA ASP A 35 6.62 -5.02 -8.69
C ASP A 35 5.40 -4.23 -8.17
N PRO A 36 5.48 -3.59 -7.00
CA PRO A 36 4.40 -2.74 -6.49
C PRO A 36 4.18 -1.51 -7.37
N ILE A 37 2.93 -1.28 -7.78
CA ILE A 37 2.50 -0.10 -8.56
C ILE A 37 1.60 0.81 -7.73
N GLU A 38 1.36 2.04 -8.17
CA GLU A 38 0.49 2.97 -7.43
C GLU A 38 -0.97 2.49 -7.37
N HIS A 39 -1.61 2.69 -6.20
CA HIS A 39 -3.01 2.35 -5.99
C HIS A 39 -3.93 3.49 -6.44
N ILE A 40 -4.20 3.51 -7.74
CA ILE A 40 -5.05 4.49 -8.43
C ILE A 40 -6.29 3.81 -9.04
N GLU A 41 -7.23 4.59 -9.59
CA GLU A 41 -8.51 4.06 -10.12
C GLU A 41 -8.33 3.10 -11.31
N ASN A 42 -7.36 3.38 -12.17
CA ASN A 42 -7.00 2.58 -13.34
C ASN A 42 -5.50 2.26 -13.30
N PRO A 43 -5.07 1.30 -12.48
CA PRO A 43 -3.66 0.99 -12.31
C PRO A 43 -3.08 0.31 -13.55
N GLU A 44 -1.91 0.73 -14.02
CA GLU A 44 -1.19 0.12 -15.13
C GLU A 44 -0.11 -0.82 -14.57
N PHE A 45 -0.25 -2.12 -14.84
CA PHE A 45 0.71 -3.13 -14.37
C PHE A 45 1.83 -3.30 -15.40
N GLY A 46 1.48 -3.57 -16.66
CA GLY A 46 2.43 -3.76 -17.76
C GLY A 46 3.50 -4.82 -17.48
N GLN A 47 3.18 -5.86 -16.71
CA GLN A 47 4.12 -6.85 -16.21
C GLN A 47 3.67 -8.28 -16.49
N GLU A 48 4.63 -9.18 -16.67
CA GLU A 48 4.38 -10.56 -17.05
C GLU A 48 4.94 -11.52 -15.99
N LEU A 49 4.15 -12.53 -15.66
CA LEU A 49 4.57 -13.65 -14.80
C LEU A 49 4.72 -14.87 -15.68
N ALA A 50 5.93 -15.42 -15.77
CA ALA A 50 6.26 -16.51 -16.68
C ALA A 50 6.83 -17.71 -15.92
N TRP A 51 6.19 -18.87 -16.06
CA TRP A 51 6.64 -20.14 -15.48
C TRP A 51 7.24 -21.03 -16.56
N GLU A 52 8.41 -21.59 -16.29
CA GLU A 52 9.05 -22.56 -17.18
C GLU A 52 8.51 -23.97 -16.92
N LEU A 53 8.04 -24.60 -18.00
CA LEU A 53 7.44 -25.92 -17.98
C LEU A 53 7.92 -26.75 -19.17
N ASP A 54 8.01 -28.07 -18.94
CA ASP A 54 8.19 -29.04 -20.01
C ASP A 54 6.90 -29.17 -20.84
N LYS A 55 7.04 -29.48 -22.14
CA LYS A 55 5.87 -29.70 -23.03
C LYS A 55 4.94 -30.79 -22.48
N LYS A 56 5.48 -31.84 -21.87
CA LYS A 56 4.72 -32.93 -21.22
C LYS A 56 3.98 -32.43 -19.97
N ALA A 57 4.65 -31.64 -19.13
CA ALA A 57 4.05 -31.07 -17.92
C ALA A 57 2.91 -30.11 -18.26
N LEU A 58 3.07 -29.26 -19.29
CA LEU A 58 2.00 -28.40 -19.76
C LEU A 58 0.79 -29.20 -20.28
N ALA A 59 1.03 -30.24 -21.06
CA ALA A 59 -0.05 -31.11 -21.57
C ALA A 59 -0.82 -31.76 -20.41
N GLN A 60 -0.12 -32.22 -19.38
CA GLN A 60 -0.72 -32.77 -18.16
C GLN A 60 -1.53 -31.71 -17.39
N HIS A 61 -0.98 -30.51 -17.17
CA HIS A 61 -1.69 -29.40 -16.52
C HIS A 61 -2.95 -28.99 -17.28
N ARG A 62 -2.91 -28.99 -18.62
CA ARG A 62 -4.09 -28.77 -19.46
C ARG A 62 -5.11 -29.90 -19.30
N LEU A 63 -4.70 -31.15 -19.32
CA LEU A 63 -5.59 -32.31 -19.12
C LEU A 63 -6.29 -32.26 -17.75
N GLN A 64 -5.54 -31.90 -16.70
CA GLN A 64 -6.04 -31.80 -15.33
C GLN A 64 -6.85 -30.52 -15.06
N ARG A 65 -6.96 -29.61 -16.05
CA ARG A 65 -7.62 -28.30 -15.91
C ARG A 65 -7.01 -27.49 -14.77
N ALA A 66 -5.68 -27.52 -14.65
CA ALA A 66 -4.95 -26.76 -13.67
C ALA A 66 -5.28 -25.26 -13.79
N SER A 67 -5.41 -24.60 -12.64
CA SER A 67 -5.77 -23.19 -12.56
C SER A 67 -4.68 -22.38 -11.89
N ILE A 68 -4.37 -21.21 -12.44
CA ILE A 68 -3.46 -20.23 -11.85
C ILE A 68 -4.30 -19.27 -11.01
N LYS A 69 -4.07 -19.26 -9.70
CA LYS A 69 -4.72 -18.31 -8.79
C LYS A 69 -3.84 -17.08 -8.62
N LEU A 70 -4.31 -15.95 -9.14
CA LEU A 70 -3.66 -14.65 -9.06
C LEU A 70 -4.29 -13.85 -7.92
N LEU A 71 -3.54 -13.63 -6.86
CA LEU A 71 -3.91 -12.84 -5.69
C LEU A 71 -3.47 -11.40 -5.90
N LEU A 72 -4.31 -10.45 -5.51
CA LEU A 72 -3.98 -9.04 -5.53
C LEU A 72 -3.89 -8.51 -4.10
N TYR A 73 -2.80 -7.83 -3.79
CA TYR A 73 -2.50 -7.24 -2.49
C TYR A 73 -2.42 -5.71 -2.58
N ALA A 74 -2.90 -5.04 -1.54
CA ALA A 74 -2.66 -3.63 -1.28
C ALA A 74 -1.60 -3.54 -0.17
N ILE A 75 -0.48 -2.90 -0.45
CA ILE A 75 0.68 -2.82 0.43
C ILE A 75 0.77 -1.40 0.94
N ASP A 76 0.70 -1.24 2.26
CA ASP A 76 0.92 0.04 2.92
C ASP A 76 2.37 0.50 2.73
N LYS A 77 2.56 1.70 2.19
CA LYS A 77 3.88 2.29 1.89
C LYS A 77 4.71 2.54 3.15
N GLN A 78 4.09 2.70 4.33
CA GLN A 78 4.82 2.97 5.58
C GLN A 78 5.10 1.68 6.36
N THR A 79 4.09 0.85 6.55
CA THR A 79 4.19 -0.35 7.41
C THR A 79 4.63 -1.59 6.65
N THR A 80 4.64 -1.56 5.31
CA THR A 80 4.85 -2.71 4.42
C THR A 80 3.87 -3.87 4.63
N ALA A 81 2.78 -3.63 5.38
CA ALA A 81 1.75 -4.63 5.63
C ALA A 81 1.00 -4.94 4.34
N LYS A 82 0.84 -6.24 4.03
CA LYS A 82 0.10 -6.72 2.86
C LYS A 82 -1.36 -7.01 3.23
N GLU A 83 -2.29 -6.31 2.61
CA GLU A 83 -3.73 -6.55 2.70
C GLU A 83 -4.21 -7.28 1.44
N GLN A 84 -4.77 -8.49 1.56
CA GLN A 84 -5.35 -9.18 0.41
C GLN A 84 -6.63 -8.48 -0.06
N VAL A 85 -6.59 -7.93 -1.27
CA VAL A 85 -7.70 -7.20 -1.90
C VAL A 85 -8.70 -8.16 -2.52
N GLY A 86 -8.22 -9.22 -3.17
CA GLY A 86 -9.04 -10.21 -3.84
C GLY A 86 -8.21 -11.13 -4.74
N TYR A 87 -8.85 -11.92 -5.59
CA TYR A 87 -8.13 -12.82 -6.50
C TYR A 87 -8.86 -13.05 -7.82
N VAL A 88 -8.14 -13.54 -8.83
CA VAL A 88 -8.65 -14.04 -10.11
C VAL A 88 -8.15 -15.48 -10.30
N VAL A 89 -8.94 -16.32 -10.96
CA VAL A 89 -8.55 -17.69 -11.30
C VAL A 89 -8.51 -17.82 -12.82
N LEU A 90 -7.36 -18.25 -13.35
CA LEU A 90 -7.11 -18.41 -14.77
C LEU A 90 -6.95 -19.90 -15.08
N ASP A 91 -7.60 -20.40 -16.14
CA ASP A 91 -7.46 -21.79 -16.58
C ASP A 91 -6.32 -21.88 -17.60
N VAL A 92 -5.34 -22.77 -17.37
CA VAL A 92 -4.17 -22.95 -18.25
C VAL A 92 -4.59 -23.42 -19.66
N ARG A 93 -5.75 -24.07 -19.81
CA ARG A 93 -6.29 -24.44 -21.12
C ARG A 93 -6.70 -23.23 -21.97
N SER A 94 -6.97 -22.10 -21.32
CA SER A 94 -7.32 -20.85 -22.02
C SER A 94 -6.09 -20.09 -22.53
N ALA A 95 -4.88 -20.57 -22.22
CA ALA A 95 -3.64 -19.97 -22.70
C ALA A 95 -3.54 -20.08 -24.23
N ALA A 96 -3.42 -18.93 -24.91
CA ALA A 96 -3.17 -18.87 -26.34
C ALA A 96 -1.82 -19.52 -26.69
N GLN A 97 -1.67 -20.03 -27.91
CA GLN A 97 -0.48 -20.79 -28.30
C GLN A 97 0.77 -19.91 -28.55
N SER A 98 0.58 -18.60 -28.71
CA SER A 98 1.66 -17.63 -28.91
C SER A 98 1.27 -16.26 -28.33
N PRO A 99 2.25 -15.37 -28.08
CA PRO A 99 1.98 -13.99 -27.67
C PRO A 99 1.09 -13.24 -28.68
N ALA A 100 1.31 -13.46 -29.99
CA ALA A 100 0.53 -12.81 -31.05
C ALA A 100 -0.94 -13.27 -31.09
N ALA A 101 -1.25 -14.47 -30.61
CA ALA A 101 -2.61 -15.01 -30.52
C ALA A 101 -3.28 -14.69 -29.17
N ALA A 102 -2.56 -14.08 -28.22
CA ALA A 102 -3.06 -13.79 -26.88
C ALA A 102 -4.10 -12.65 -26.92
N VAL A 103 -5.31 -12.93 -26.43
CA VAL A 103 -6.37 -11.92 -26.32
C VAL A 103 -6.50 -11.48 -24.86
N ALA A 104 -6.30 -10.18 -24.63
CA ALA A 104 -6.52 -9.54 -23.34
C ALA A 104 -8.02 -9.57 -22.97
N LYS A 105 -8.34 -10.12 -21.80
CA LYS A 105 -9.72 -10.25 -21.30
C LYS A 105 -9.87 -9.57 -19.93
N PRO A 106 -11.01 -8.90 -19.68
CA PRO A 106 -11.30 -8.37 -18.35
C PRO A 106 -11.77 -9.49 -17.41
N TYR A 107 -11.24 -9.51 -16.20
CA TYR A 107 -11.58 -10.43 -15.12
C TYR A 107 -11.99 -9.64 -13.89
N GLN A 108 -13.21 -9.86 -13.41
CA GLN A 108 -13.68 -9.25 -12.16
C GLN A 108 -12.95 -9.86 -10.96
N LEU A 109 -12.50 -9.01 -10.05
CA LEU A 109 -11.81 -9.46 -8.85
C LEU A 109 -12.77 -10.19 -7.89
N LEU A 110 -12.50 -11.46 -7.63
CA LEU A 110 -13.29 -12.30 -6.73
C LEU A 110 -12.93 -12.03 -5.27
N HIS A 111 -13.92 -12.13 -4.38
CA HIS A 111 -13.80 -11.79 -2.96
C HIS A 111 -13.16 -10.42 -2.72
N SER A 112 -13.50 -9.46 -3.59
CA SER A 112 -12.96 -8.11 -3.50
C SER A 112 -13.36 -7.44 -2.20
N ARG A 113 -12.37 -6.90 -1.48
CA ARG A 113 -12.56 -5.94 -0.37
C ARG A 113 -13.25 -4.65 -0.85
N TYR A 114 -13.17 -4.35 -2.14
CA TYR A 114 -13.76 -3.17 -2.78
C TYR A 114 -15.12 -3.53 -3.41
N SER A 115 -16.03 -4.04 -2.58
CA SER A 115 -17.33 -4.58 -3.03
C SER A 115 -18.22 -3.56 -3.75
N GLN A 116 -18.05 -2.26 -3.44
CA GLN A 116 -18.83 -1.18 -4.05
C GLN A 116 -18.40 -0.84 -5.49
N THR A 117 -17.10 -0.93 -5.81
CA THR A 117 -16.59 -0.49 -7.13
C THR A 117 -16.43 -1.63 -8.13
N ARG A 118 -16.49 -2.89 -7.67
CA ARG A 118 -16.30 -4.11 -8.48
C ARG A 118 -15.07 -4.00 -9.43
N PRO A 119 -13.85 -3.98 -8.86
CA PRO A 119 -12.64 -3.85 -9.65
C PRO A 119 -12.48 -4.99 -10.67
N GLU A 120 -11.91 -4.68 -11.83
CA GLU A 120 -11.53 -5.65 -12.87
C GLU A 120 -10.05 -5.54 -13.20
N LEU A 121 -9.44 -6.67 -13.57
CA LEU A 121 -8.09 -6.76 -14.13
C LEU A 121 -8.16 -7.22 -15.58
N THR A 122 -7.44 -6.55 -16.46
CA THR A 122 -7.27 -6.96 -17.86
C THR A 122 -6.03 -7.85 -17.93
N LEU A 123 -6.24 -9.12 -18.24
CA LEU A 123 -5.20 -10.16 -18.23
C LEU A 123 -5.18 -10.89 -19.56
N ALA A 124 -3.99 -11.33 -19.99
CA ALA A 124 -3.82 -12.26 -21.09
C ALA A 124 -3.01 -13.48 -20.62
N VAL A 125 -3.37 -14.66 -21.10
CA VAL A 125 -2.63 -15.90 -20.81
C VAL A 125 -2.21 -16.54 -22.12
N TYR A 126 -0.94 -16.88 -22.26
CA TYR A 126 -0.40 -17.53 -23.44
C TYR A 126 0.79 -18.41 -23.13
N THR A 127 1.19 -19.21 -24.12
CA THR A 127 2.43 -19.98 -24.09
C THR A 127 3.45 -19.34 -25.01
N ASP A 128 4.71 -19.35 -24.58
CA ASP A 128 5.83 -18.83 -25.38
C ASP A 128 6.93 -19.90 -25.52
N GLU A 129 7.26 -20.24 -26.77
CA GLU A 129 8.35 -21.16 -27.13
C GLU A 129 9.64 -20.42 -27.52
N SER A 130 9.58 -19.10 -27.74
CA SER A 130 10.68 -18.30 -28.31
C SER A 130 11.83 -18.04 -27.33
N TYR A 131 11.56 -18.10 -26.02
CA TYR A 131 12.57 -17.83 -24.99
C TYR A 131 13.73 -18.85 -24.97
N GLN A 132 13.44 -20.12 -25.28
CA GLN A 132 14.48 -21.16 -25.34
C GLN A 132 15.37 -21.04 -26.59
N GLN A 133 14.82 -20.54 -27.71
CA GLN A 133 15.59 -20.30 -28.95
C GLN A 133 16.57 -19.13 -28.78
N GLN A 134 16.18 -18.06 -28.08
CA GLN A 134 17.06 -16.92 -27.80
C GLN A 134 18.23 -17.27 -26.86
N GLN A 135 18.04 -18.15 -25.88
CA GLN A 135 19.14 -18.59 -25.01
C GLN A 135 20.16 -19.51 -25.72
N GLN A 136 19.70 -20.38 -26.62
CA GLN A 136 20.61 -21.20 -27.42
C GLN A 136 21.45 -20.36 -28.39
N GLN A 137 20.86 -19.30 -28.96
CA GLN A 137 21.55 -18.39 -29.88
C GLN A 137 22.56 -17.48 -29.15
N GLN A 138 22.27 -17.04 -27.92
CA GLN A 138 23.23 -16.32 -27.09
C GLN A 138 24.40 -17.20 -26.61
N GLN A 139 24.17 -18.50 -26.37
CA GLN A 139 25.23 -19.45 -26.04
C GLN A 139 26.11 -19.81 -27.25
N SER A 140 25.56 -19.85 -28.48
CA SER A 140 26.37 -20.02 -29.69
C SER A 140 27.24 -18.79 -29.99
N ASP A 141 26.72 -17.58 -29.76
CA ASP A 141 27.48 -16.33 -29.98
C ASP A 141 28.60 -16.13 -28.95
N GLN A 142 28.41 -16.58 -27.70
CA GLN A 142 29.49 -16.58 -26.69
C GLN A 142 30.58 -17.63 -26.97
N LYS A 143 30.22 -18.78 -27.55
CA LYS A 143 31.21 -19.80 -27.97
C LYS A 143 32.06 -19.33 -29.16
N GLN A 144 31.51 -18.53 -30.08
CA GLN A 144 32.26 -18.01 -31.24
C GLN A 144 33.20 -16.84 -30.90
N LYS A 145 32.97 -16.09 -29.81
CA LYS A 145 33.89 -15.02 -29.36
C LYS A 145 35.15 -15.49 -28.63
N SER A 146 35.22 -16.75 -28.21
CA SER A 146 36.35 -17.32 -27.44
C SER A 146 37.42 -18.00 -28.31
N THR A 147 37.16 -18.21 -29.60
CA THR A 147 38.12 -18.84 -30.53
C THR A 147 38.46 -17.90 -31.67
N ARG A 148 39.49 -17.07 -31.47
CA ARG A 148 40.26 -16.47 -32.57
C ARG A 148 41.74 -16.80 -32.38
N PRO A 149 42.33 -17.56 -33.30
CA PRO A 149 43.66 -17.27 -33.77
C PRO A 149 43.62 -16.78 -35.23
N MET A 150 44.68 -16.06 -35.56
CA MET A 150 44.91 -15.29 -36.76
C MET A 150 44.98 -16.15 -38.03
N ALA A 151 44.45 -15.58 -39.11
CA ALA A 151 44.85 -15.68 -40.52
C ALA A 151 45.65 -16.92 -40.98
N ASN A 152 45.03 -17.74 -41.82
CA ASN A 152 45.51 -17.95 -43.20
C ASN A 152 44.37 -18.49 -44.06
N GLY A 153 44.27 -17.98 -45.29
CA GLY A 153 43.20 -18.30 -46.22
C GLY A 153 43.27 -19.74 -46.74
N ASN A 154 42.09 -20.33 -46.95
CA ASN A 154 41.71 -20.79 -48.28
C ASN A 154 40.20 -20.98 -48.34
N GLU A 155 39.63 -20.52 -49.45
CA GLU A 155 38.26 -20.75 -49.87
C GLU A 155 37.99 -22.25 -50.01
N PHE A 156 36.90 -22.75 -49.42
CA PHE A 156 36.02 -23.71 -50.08
C PHE A 156 34.69 -23.77 -49.30
N ALA A 157 33.65 -23.26 -49.93
CA ALA A 157 32.28 -23.45 -49.49
C ALA A 157 31.83 -24.86 -49.88
N ASP A 158 31.23 -25.59 -48.95
CA ASP A 158 30.27 -26.63 -49.31
C ASP A 158 29.14 -26.65 -48.29
N SER A 159 27.97 -26.29 -48.81
CA SER A 159 26.66 -26.51 -48.22
C SER A 159 26.34 -28.00 -48.27
N TYR A 160 26.02 -28.60 -47.13
CA TYR A 160 25.33 -29.88 -47.11
C TYR A 160 23.87 -29.63 -46.74
N ASP A 161 23.03 -29.66 -47.77
CA ASP A 161 21.60 -29.94 -47.68
C ASP A 161 21.41 -31.32 -47.03
N TYR A 162 20.52 -31.37 -46.04
CA TYR A 162 19.98 -32.61 -45.50
C TYR A 162 18.77 -32.97 -46.37
N ASP A 163 18.94 -33.92 -47.28
CA ASP A 163 17.80 -34.61 -47.89
C ASP A 163 17.26 -35.64 -46.90
N GLU A 164 16.01 -35.45 -46.52
CA GLU A 164 15.13 -36.42 -45.89
C GLU A 164 14.93 -37.60 -46.85
N GLU A 165 15.47 -38.77 -46.52
CA GLU A 165 14.89 -40.03 -46.97
C GLU A 165 14.46 -40.86 -45.76
N GLU A 166 13.13 -40.80 -45.60
CA GLU A 166 12.21 -41.60 -44.82
C GLU A 166 12.54 -43.10 -44.93
N PHE A 167 13.12 -43.67 -43.86
CA PHE A 167 13.28 -45.11 -43.70
C PHE A 167 12.11 -45.62 -42.87
N GLU A 168 11.07 -46.14 -43.54
CA GLU A 168 9.99 -46.87 -42.90
C GLU A 168 10.54 -48.17 -42.27
N GLU A 169 10.48 -48.26 -40.94
CA GLU A 169 10.59 -49.51 -40.22
C GLU A 169 9.21 -50.18 -40.16
N GLU A 170 9.11 -51.42 -40.65
CA GLU A 170 7.98 -52.33 -40.37
C GLU A 170 8.49 -53.78 -40.19
N PRO A 171 7.72 -54.63 -39.49
CA PRO A 171 8.24 -55.54 -38.47
C PRO A 171 8.45 -56.98 -38.93
N VAL A 172 9.32 -57.69 -38.21
CA VAL A 172 9.66 -59.10 -38.46
C VAL A 172 8.70 -60.02 -37.70
N VAL A 173 7.65 -60.55 -38.35
CA VAL A 173 7.02 -61.83 -37.96
C VAL A 173 6.40 -62.59 -39.17
N ALA A 174 6.86 -63.83 -39.34
CA ALA A 174 6.21 -65.00 -39.96
C ALA A 174 5.73 -64.97 -41.43
N ALA A 175 6.35 -65.84 -42.26
CA ALA A 175 5.62 -66.67 -43.23
C ALA A 175 6.46 -67.88 -43.66
N ALA A 176 6.17 -69.03 -43.04
CA ALA A 176 6.48 -70.34 -43.59
C ALA A 176 5.33 -70.76 -44.52
N LYS A 177 5.63 -71.04 -45.80
CA LYS A 177 5.12 -72.16 -46.61
C LYS A 177 5.26 -71.90 -48.12
N GLY A 178 5.97 -72.82 -48.78
CA GLY A 178 5.51 -73.45 -50.03
C GLY A 178 6.20 -73.01 -51.32
N PHE A 179 7.15 -73.82 -51.81
CA PHE A 179 7.01 -74.67 -53.01
C PHE A 179 8.36 -75.39 -53.28
N ASN A 180 8.45 -76.71 -53.02
CA ASN A 180 8.36 -77.78 -54.02
C ASN A 180 9.32 -77.59 -55.21
N HIS A 181 10.40 -78.38 -55.28
CA HIS A 181 10.44 -79.66 -56.02
C HIS A 181 11.84 -80.32 -55.95
N GLN A 182 11.86 -81.63 -55.66
CA GLN A 182 12.78 -82.66 -56.19
C GLN A 182 14.26 -82.68 -55.73
N LEU A 183 14.86 -83.78 -55.25
CA LEU A 183 14.49 -85.19 -55.07
C LEU A 183 15.30 -85.75 -53.89
N ASN A 184 14.62 -86.49 -53.00
CA ASN A 184 15.20 -87.44 -52.04
C ASN A 184 15.33 -88.81 -52.71
N GLY A 185 16.16 -89.68 -52.13
CA GLY A 185 16.14 -91.13 -52.35
C GLY A 185 17.55 -91.67 -52.55
N GLU A 186 18.28 -91.99 -51.48
CA GLU A 186 18.23 -93.28 -50.78
C GLU A 186 18.67 -94.43 -51.70
N ALA A 187 19.88 -94.92 -51.42
CA ALA A 187 20.44 -96.12 -52.00
C ALA A 187 20.23 -97.28 -51.03
N GLU A 188 19.41 -98.25 -51.42
CA GLU A 188 19.51 -99.64 -50.97
C GLU A 188 18.86 -100.58 -52.02
N ASP A 189 19.65 -101.57 -52.44
CA ASP A 189 19.36 -102.89 -53.01
C ASP A 189 18.12 -103.16 -53.90
N ARG A 190 18.37 -103.53 -55.16
CA ARG A 190 18.23 -104.91 -55.69
C ARG A 190 18.48 -105.01 -57.19
N GLN A 191 19.00 -106.17 -57.60
CA GLN A 191 19.20 -106.68 -58.97
C GLN A 191 17.97 -106.51 -59.88
N PRO A 192 18.16 -106.61 -61.21
CA PRO A 192 17.14 -107.26 -62.03
C PRO A 192 17.67 -108.38 -62.93
N ASP A 193 16.92 -109.48 -62.89
CA ASP A 193 16.86 -110.54 -63.88
C ASP A 193 16.36 -110.01 -65.24
N ALA A 194 16.95 -110.52 -66.31
CA ALA A 194 16.56 -110.27 -67.69
C ALA A 194 15.72 -111.44 -68.24
N LYS A 195 14.63 -111.12 -68.95
CA LYS A 195 13.83 -111.94 -69.89
C LYS A 195 12.66 -111.05 -70.38
N ASP A 196 12.17 -111.05 -71.61
CA ASP A 196 12.27 -111.96 -72.75
C ASP A 196 11.69 -111.25 -74.01
N GLY A 197 12.00 -111.76 -75.20
CA GLY A 197 11.04 -111.75 -76.33
C GLY A 197 11.44 -111.12 -77.67
N GLY A 198 12.11 -111.91 -78.53
CA GLY A 198 11.87 -112.08 -80.00
C GLY A 198 12.23 -110.93 -80.96
N ASP A 199 12.60 -111.13 -82.22
CA ASP A 199 12.63 -112.32 -83.08
C ASP A 199 13.40 -112.01 -84.39
N ASP A 200 13.83 -113.10 -85.05
CA ASP A 200 14.16 -113.29 -86.47
C ASP A 200 15.46 -112.78 -87.10
N GLY A 201 16.25 -113.76 -87.57
CA GLY A 201 16.69 -113.74 -88.96
C GLY A 201 18.15 -114.09 -89.27
N LYS A 202 18.35 -115.36 -89.67
CA LYS A 202 19.38 -115.88 -90.62
C LYS A 202 20.81 -116.18 -90.10
N ARG A 203 21.07 -117.50 -90.08
CA ARG A 203 22.35 -118.21 -90.17
C ARG A 203 23.20 -117.74 -91.38
N PRO A 204 24.53 -117.60 -91.19
CA PRO A 204 25.49 -118.38 -91.97
C PRO A 204 26.46 -119.13 -91.02
N THR A 205 26.49 -120.47 -91.06
CA THR A 205 27.57 -121.26 -91.68
C THR A 205 28.93 -121.05 -91.00
N GLN A 206 29.37 -122.10 -90.29
CA GLN A 206 30.78 -122.34 -90.00
C GLN A 206 31.60 -122.07 -91.28
N PRO A 207 32.63 -121.21 -91.24
CA PRO A 207 33.69 -121.28 -92.23
C PRO A 207 34.40 -122.61 -92.04
N GLU A 208 34.51 -123.35 -93.14
CA GLU A 208 35.39 -124.49 -93.31
C GLU A 208 36.73 -124.25 -92.61
N GLN A 209 37.23 -125.26 -91.90
CA GLN A 209 38.66 -125.34 -91.66
C GLN A 209 39.34 -125.36 -93.04
N PRO A 210 40.19 -124.38 -93.39
CA PRO A 210 41.01 -124.52 -94.58
C PRO A 210 41.94 -125.71 -94.34
N HIS A 211 41.74 -126.76 -95.14
CA HIS A 211 42.76 -127.78 -95.33
C HIS A 211 44.06 -127.09 -95.78
N PRO A 212 45.23 -127.47 -95.24
CA PRO A 212 46.49 -126.84 -95.60
C PRO A 212 46.69 -126.98 -97.12
N PRO A 213 47.08 -125.91 -97.85
CA PRO A 213 47.30 -126.03 -99.28
C PRO A 213 48.46 -127.00 -99.53
N ALA A 214 48.21 -128.01 -100.37
CA ALA A 214 49.24 -128.94 -100.81
C ALA A 214 50.37 -128.16 -101.50
N GLY A 215 51.56 -128.18 -100.88
CA GLY A 215 52.75 -127.46 -101.36
C GLY A 215 53.19 -126.27 -100.51
N VAL A 216 52.50 -125.97 -99.42
CA VAL A 216 52.94 -125.00 -98.41
C VAL A 216 53.88 -125.73 -97.45
N SER A 217 55.15 -125.33 -97.42
CA SER A 217 56.11 -125.89 -96.47
C SER A 217 55.58 -125.66 -95.05
N GLU A 218 55.81 -126.59 -94.14
CA GLU A 218 55.51 -126.42 -92.72
C GLU A 218 56.01 -125.04 -92.23
N ALA A 219 57.17 -124.60 -92.74
CA ALA A 219 57.73 -123.26 -92.52
C ALA A 219 56.80 -122.08 -92.88
N ASP A 220 56.03 -122.15 -93.97
CA ASP A 220 55.17 -121.06 -94.43
C ASP A 220 53.89 -120.96 -93.58
N MET A 221 53.36 -122.10 -93.12
CA MET A 221 52.24 -122.13 -92.17
C MET A 221 52.66 -121.60 -90.80
N TYR A 222 53.86 -121.97 -90.35
CA TYR A 222 54.46 -121.43 -89.13
C TYR A 222 54.70 -119.92 -89.24
N HIS A 223 55.13 -119.41 -90.40
CA HIS A 223 55.31 -117.98 -90.64
C HIS A 223 53.99 -117.21 -90.56
N ALA A 224 52.92 -117.68 -91.21
CA ALA A 224 51.61 -117.03 -91.17
C ALA A 224 50.96 -117.10 -89.76
N ALA A 225 51.13 -118.21 -89.04
CA ALA A 225 50.68 -118.33 -87.65
C ALA A 225 51.45 -117.38 -86.72
N MET A 226 52.77 -117.26 -86.91
CA MET A 226 53.61 -116.31 -86.17
C MET A 226 53.21 -114.86 -86.45
N GLU A 227 52.95 -114.50 -87.72
CA GLU A 227 52.44 -113.17 -88.09
C GLU A 227 51.06 -112.87 -87.48
N LEU A 228 50.17 -113.87 -87.41
CA LEU A 228 48.86 -113.72 -86.77
C LEU A 228 49.00 -113.52 -85.26
N GLU A 229 49.89 -114.25 -84.59
CA GLU A 229 50.16 -114.05 -83.16
C GLU A 229 50.79 -112.67 -82.91
N LEU A 230 51.78 -112.26 -83.70
CA LEU A 230 52.34 -110.90 -83.64
C LEU A 230 51.27 -109.83 -83.89
N TRP A 231 50.35 -110.06 -84.82
CA TRP A 231 49.23 -109.14 -85.08
C TRP A 231 48.22 -109.11 -83.92
N LYS A 232 47.89 -110.26 -83.31
CA LYS A 232 47.01 -110.33 -82.13
C LYS A 232 47.64 -109.64 -80.93
N GLU A 233 48.94 -109.83 -80.70
CA GLU A 233 49.69 -109.14 -79.67
C GLU A 233 49.68 -107.63 -79.91
N ALA A 234 49.99 -107.18 -81.14
CA ALA A 234 49.93 -105.76 -81.51
C ALA A 234 48.50 -105.18 -81.38
N ALA A 235 47.46 -105.94 -81.76
CA ALA A 235 46.06 -105.52 -81.63
C ALA A 235 45.62 -105.45 -80.16
N LYS A 236 46.07 -106.40 -79.32
CA LYS A 236 45.84 -106.40 -77.87
C LYS A 236 46.55 -105.21 -77.21
N GLU A 237 47.80 -104.96 -77.54
CA GLU A 237 48.54 -103.78 -77.06
C GLU A 237 47.88 -102.48 -77.48
N ALA A 238 47.41 -102.38 -78.74
CA ALA A 238 46.68 -101.20 -79.22
C ALA A 238 45.36 -101.01 -78.47
N PHE A 239 44.63 -102.08 -78.17
CA PHE A 239 43.41 -102.04 -77.38
C PHE A 239 43.68 -101.64 -75.93
N GLU A 240 44.68 -102.24 -75.28
CA GLU A 240 45.08 -101.90 -73.91
C GLU A 240 45.57 -100.45 -73.81
N ALA A 241 46.35 -99.99 -74.78
CA ALA A 241 46.77 -98.59 -74.87
C ALA A 241 45.57 -97.67 -75.08
N GLY A 242 44.59 -98.06 -75.90
CA GLY A 242 43.34 -97.34 -76.09
C GLY A 242 42.49 -97.25 -74.82
N LEU A 243 42.36 -98.35 -74.07
CA LEU A 243 41.65 -98.39 -72.80
C LEU A 243 42.34 -97.51 -71.76
N LYS A 244 43.66 -97.65 -71.60
CA LYS A 244 44.47 -96.80 -70.70
C LYS A 244 44.35 -95.31 -71.04
N ARG A 245 44.37 -94.95 -72.34
CA ARG A 245 44.16 -93.55 -72.77
C ARG A 245 42.77 -93.04 -72.39
N ARG A 246 41.72 -93.84 -72.56
CA ARG A 246 40.35 -93.48 -72.18
C ARG A 246 40.20 -93.33 -70.67
N GLU A 247 40.71 -94.29 -69.90
CA GLU A 247 40.74 -94.23 -68.43
C GLU A 247 41.50 -93.02 -67.92
N GLN A 248 42.70 -92.76 -68.45
CA GLN A 248 43.48 -91.56 -68.11
C GLN A 248 42.73 -90.28 -68.45
N THR A 249 42.06 -90.21 -69.60
CA THR A 249 41.28 -89.03 -70.00
C THR A 249 40.12 -88.79 -69.04
N LEU A 250 39.39 -89.84 -68.65
CA LEU A 250 38.29 -89.74 -67.69
C LEU A 250 38.80 -89.36 -66.30
N VAL A 251 39.85 -90.03 -65.80
CA VAL A 251 40.46 -89.72 -64.50
C VAL A 251 40.99 -88.28 -64.47
N MET A 252 41.63 -87.81 -65.55
CA MET A 252 42.08 -86.42 -65.65
C MET A 252 40.91 -85.43 -65.68
N ALA A 253 39.82 -85.74 -66.39
CA ALA A 253 38.62 -84.91 -66.42
C ALA A 253 37.96 -84.83 -65.03
N PHE A 254 37.81 -85.95 -64.33
CA PHE A 254 37.29 -85.99 -62.97
C PHE A 254 38.22 -85.27 -61.99
N ALA A 255 39.54 -85.44 -62.10
CA ALA A 255 40.50 -84.72 -61.26
C ALA A 255 40.42 -83.20 -61.48
N ARG A 256 40.21 -82.74 -62.72
CA ARG A 256 40.02 -81.32 -63.03
C ARG A 256 38.72 -80.79 -62.43
N GLU A 257 37.62 -81.51 -62.62
CA GLU A 257 36.31 -81.13 -62.06
C GLU A 257 36.31 -81.13 -60.53
N PHE A 258 36.97 -82.10 -59.91
CA PHE A 258 37.15 -82.16 -58.46
C PHE A 258 37.94 -80.94 -57.97
N ARG A 259 39.12 -80.67 -58.56
CA ARG A 259 39.92 -79.47 -58.20
C ARG A 259 39.15 -78.18 -58.39
N ARG A 260 38.35 -78.07 -59.46
CA ARG A 260 37.51 -76.89 -59.72
C ARG A 260 36.48 -76.70 -58.60
N ARG A 261 35.70 -77.73 -58.27
CA ARG A 261 34.71 -77.65 -57.17
C ARG A 261 35.35 -77.43 -55.82
N ASP A 262 36.52 -78.01 -55.58
CA ASP A 262 37.25 -77.84 -54.33
C ASP A 262 37.71 -76.40 -54.17
N ALA A 263 38.32 -75.83 -55.22
CA ALA A 263 38.69 -74.41 -55.26
C ALA A 263 37.48 -73.48 -55.14
N GLU A 264 36.34 -73.80 -55.76
CA GLU A 264 35.09 -73.04 -55.63
C GLU A 264 34.55 -73.07 -54.19
N ARG A 265 34.59 -74.24 -53.52
CA ARG A 265 34.19 -74.36 -52.10
C ARG A 265 35.15 -73.59 -51.19
N GLU A 266 36.46 -73.74 -51.38
CA GLU A 266 37.47 -73.01 -50.62
C GLU A 266 37.32 -71.50 -50.80
N ALA A 267 37.07 -71.02 -52.03
CA ALA A 267 36.82 -69.61 -52.31
C ALA A 267 35.54 -69.11 -51.61
N ALA A 268 34.46 -69.90 -51.62
CA ALA A 268 33.23 -69.56 -50.91
C ALA A 268 33.44 -69.51 -49.38
N HIS A 269 34.17 -70.46 -48.81
CA HIS A 269 34.52 -70.46 -47.39
C HIS A 269 35.42 -69.28 -47.03
N LYS A 270 36.42 -68.97 -47.86
CA LYS A 270 37.31 -67.84 -47.67
C LYS A 270 36.55 -66.51 -47.73
N LYS A 271 35.60 -66.37 -48.66
CA LYS A 271 34.72 -65.20 -48.74
C LYS A 271 33.89 -65.03 -47.47
N ARG A 272 33.24 -66.10 -47.00
CA ARG A 272 32.47 -66.07 -45.74
C ARG A 272 33.37 -65.77 -44.52
N SER A 273 34.57 -66.33 -44.45
CA SER A 273 35.53 -66.04 -43.37
C SER A 273 35.87 -64.54 -43.34
N ALA A 274 36.18 -63.96 -44.51
CA ALA A 274 36.48 -62.53 -44.60
C ALA A 274 35.28 -61.65 -44.21
N GLU A 275 34.05 -62.04 -44.57
CA GLU A 275 32.84 -61.34 -44.14
C GLU A 275 32.65 -61.41 -42.61
N TYR A 276 32.88 -62.58 -41.99
CA TYR A 276 32.83 -62.73 -40.54
C TYR A 276 33.95 -61.97 -39.82
N GLU A 277 35.16 -61.93 -40.38
CA GLU A 277 36.27 -61.13 -39.87
C GLU A 277 35.90 -59.64 -39.87
N GLN A 278 35.40 -59.11 -40.98
CA GLN A 278 34.93 -57.71 -41.06
C GLN A 278 33.79 -57.41 -40.08
N LEU A 279 32.84 -58.33 -39.93
CA LEU A 279 31.76 -58.16 -38.95
C LEU A 279 32.30 -58.18 -37.52
N THR A 280 33.28 -59.03 -37.22
CA THR A 280 33.92 -59.11 -35.91
C THR A 280 34.68 -57.82 -35.60
N GLU A 281 35.43 -57.28 -36.55
CA GLU A 281 36.12 -55.99 -36.41
C GLU A 281 35.14 -54.84 -36.17
N LYS A 282 34.04 -54.80 -36.92
CA LYS A 282 32.97 -53.79 -36.72
C LYS A 282 32.34 -53.89 -35.33
N LEU A 283 32.07 -55.11 -34.85
CA LEU A 283 31.52 -55.33 -33.52
C LEU A 283 32.52 -54.93 -32.42
N GLN A 284 33.80 -55.25 -32.58
CA GLN A 284 34.85 -54.84 -31.63
C GLN A 284 35.00 -53.31 -31.59
N ALA A 285 34.97 -52.64 -32.74
CA ALA A 285 34.99 -51.18 -32.80
C ALA A 285 33.76 -50.56 -32.11
N ALA A 286 32.57 -51.11 -32.35
CA ALA A 286 31.34 -50.65 -31.70
C ALA A 286 31.39 -50.84 -30.17
N ILE A 287 31.94 -51.95 -29.68
CA ILE A 287 32.14 -52.19 -28.25
C ILE A 287 33.10 -51.15 -27.66
N ALA A 288 34.24 -50.90 -28.32
CA ALA A 288 35.22 -49.91 -27.86
C ALA A 288 34.63 -48.49 -27.79
N ASP A 289 33.81 -48.10 -28.78
CA ASP A 289 33.10 -46.81 -28.78
C ASP A 289 32.11 -46.70 -27.62
N VAL A 290 31.36 -47.78 -27.33
CA VAL A 290 30.42 -47.81 -26.20
C VAL A 290 31.19 -47.71 -24.88
N GLU A 291 32.26 -48.47 -24.69
CA GLU A 291 33.09 -48.37 -23.48
C GLU A 291 33.69 -46.97 -23.31
N GLU A 292 34.11 -46.31 -24.39
CA GLU A 292 34.61 -44.94 -24.30
C GLU A 292 33.49 -43.96 -23.89
N LYS A 293 32.30 -44.09 -24.48
CA LYS A 293 31.12 -43.30 -24.09
C LYS A 293 30.77 -43.52 -22.62
N GLU A 294 30.78 -44.77 -22.15
CA GLU A 294 30.55 -45.12 -20.74
C GLU A 294 31.60 -44.49 -19.83
N ARG A 295 32.88 -44.56 -20.19
CA ARG A 295 33.97 -43.90 -19.44
C ARG A 295 33.78 -42.39 -19.38
N ARG A 296 33.40 -41.74 -20.50
CA ARG A 296 33.12 -40.30 -20.55
C ARG A 296 31.91 -39.93 -19.68
N LEU A 297 30.83 -40.69 -19.73
CA LEU A 297 29.65 -40.49 -18.89
C LEU A 297 29.97 -40.70 -17.41
N ALA A 298 30.74 -41.74 -17.06
CA ALA A 298 31.14 -41.99 -15.69
C ALA A 298 32.01 -40.86 -15.12
N ASN A 299 32.94 -40.31 -15.92
CA ASN A 299 33.72 -39.13 -15.52
C ASN A 299 32.82 -37.90 -15.35
N GLY A 300 31.92 -37.63 -16.30
CA GLY A 300 30.95 -36.54 -16.18
C GLY A 300 30.05 -36.65 -14.94
N GLN A 301 29.59 -37.86 -14.61
CA GLN A 301 28.83 -38.12 -13.39
C GLN A 301 29.65 -37.83 -12.12
N ARG A 302 30.92 -38.23 -12.07
CA ARG A 302 31.82 -37.93 -10.93
C ARG A 302 32.02 -36.43 -10.77
N ASP A 303 32.28 -35.71 -11.85
CA ASP A 303 32.47 -34.26 -11.81
C ASP A 303 31.20 -33.52 -11.34
N LEU A 304 30.02 -33.95 -11.81
CA LEU A 304 28.74 -33.40 -11.37
C LEU A 304 28.48 -33.66 -9.89
N LEU A 305 28.78 -34.86 -9.39
CA LEU A 305 28.65 -35.19 -7.97
C LEU A 305 29.61 -34.34 -7.11
N GLN A 306 30.86 -34.19 -7.53
CA GLN A 306 31.82 -33.32 -6.84
C GLN A 306 31.35 -31.87 -6.80
N ARG A 307 30.88 -31.32 -7.93
CA ARG A 307 30.35 -29.95 -7.99
C ARG A 307 29.13 -29.77 -7.10
N ARG A 308 28.23 -30.76 -7.06
CA ARG A 308 27.06 -30.75 -6.17
C ARG A 308 27.49 -30.71 -4.70
N ASP A 309 28.42 -31.59 -4.32
CA ASP A 309 28.89 -31.68 -2.94
C ASP A 309 29.65 -30.42 -2.51
N ASP A 310 30.46 -29.83 -3.40
CA ASP A 310 31.15 -28.56 -3.14
C ASP A 310 30.17 -27.39 -3.03
N LEU A 311 29.14 -27.34 -3.89
CA LEU A 311 28.10 -26.33 -3.81
C LEU A 311 27.31 -26.46 -2.50
N GLN A 312 26.97 -27.69 -2.10
CA GLN A 312 26.30 -27.97 -0.84
C GLN A 312 27.15 -27.52 0.35
N ARG A 313 28.45 -27.85 0.37
CA ARG A 313 29.38 -27.41 1.43
C ARG A 313 29.49 -25.88 1.51
N ARG A 314 29.56 -25.19 0.36
CA ARG A 314 29.59 -23.72 0.32
C ARG A 314 28.28 -23.13 0.84
N HIS A 315 27.15 -23.71 0.45
CA HIS A 315 25.84 -23.30 0.94
C HIS A 315 25.72 -23.49 2.46
N ASP A 316 26.09 -24.66 2.98
CA ASP A 316 26.03 -24.96 4.42
C ASP A 316 27.00 -24.07 5.22
N SER A 317 28.19 -23.79 4.68
CA SER A 317 29.13 -22.85 5.29
C SER A 317 28.58 -21.42 5.31
N ARG A 318 28.00 -20.95 4.19
CA ARG A 318 27.35 -19.63 4.10
C ARG A 318 26.18 -19.51 5.08
N LEU A 319 25.34 -20.54 5.19
CA LEU A 319 24.25 -20.57 6.14
C LEU A 319 24.75 -20.48 7.58
N LYS A 320 25.80 -21.23 7.92
CA LYS A 320 26.41 -21.18 9.25
C LYS A 320 27.02 -19.81 9.54
N GLU A 321 27.73 -19.21 8.59
CA GLU A 321 28.27 -17.85 8.71
C GLU A 321 27.16 -16.81 8.94
N LEU A 322 26.05 -16.89 8.19
CA LEU A 322 24.91 -16.00 8.36
C LEU A 322 24.21 -16.21 9.71
N GLN A 323 24.05 -17.46 10.16
CA GLN A 323 23.51 -17.78 11.47
C GLN A 323 24.40 -17.25 12.59
N ASP A 324 25.71 -17.46 12.52
CA ASP A 324 26.66 -16.95 13.50
C ASP A 324 26.70 -15.42 13.52
N ALA A 325 26.65 -14.76 12.35
CA ALA A 325 26.55 -13.31 12.26
C ALA A 325 25.24 -12.78 12.86
N SER A 326 24.10 -13.45 12.60
CA SER A 326 22.81 -13.12 13.19
C SER A 326 22.85 -13.27 14.71
N ASN A 327 23.41 -14.38 15.22
CA ASN A 327 23.53 -14.63 16.66
C ASN A 327 24.41 -13.58 17.35
N ARG A 328 25.53 -13.18 16.72
CA ARG A 328 26.39 -12.09 17.22
C ARG A 328 25.65 -10.76 17.27
N MET A 329 24.97 -10.40 16.18
CA MET A 329 24.17 -9.17 16.13
C MET A 329 23.05 -9.16 17.18
N GLN A 330 22.38 -10.30 17.38
CA GLN A 330 21.37 -10.44 18.43
C GLN A 330 21.96 -10.28 19.82
N ALA A 331 23.11 -10.88 20.10
CA ALA A 331 23.82 -10.72 21.37
C ALA A 331 24.24 -9.27 21.61
N ASP A 332 24.76 -8.57 20.60
CA ASP A 332 25.12 -7.15 20.69
C ASP A 332 23.89 -6.26 20.97
N CYS A 333 22.77 -6.54 20.30
CA CYS A 333 21.50 -5.87 20.56
C CYS A 333 20.99 -6.14 21.98
N GLN A 334 21.05 -7.38 22.45
CA GLN A 334 20.67 -7.74 23.82
C GLN A 334 21.54 -7.01 24.85
N GLN A 335 22.86 -7.01 24.66
CA GLN A 335 23.79 -6.28 25.52
C GLN A 335 23.48 -4.77 25.55
N ARG A 336 23.18 -4.15 24.40
CA ARG A 336 22.77 -2.73 24.34
C ARG A 336 21.48 -2.48 25.11
N ILE A 337 20.48 -3.36 24.97
CA ILE A 337 19.23 -3.28 25.72
C ILE A 337 19.48 -3.43 27.23
N GLU A 338 20.35 -4.34 27.63
CA GLU A 338 20.72 -4.54 29.04
C GLU A 338 21.43 -3.32 29.62
N LEU A 339 22.34 -2.72 28.87
CA LEU A 339 23.04 -1.48 29.27
C LEU A 339 22.06 -0.31 29.43
N GLU A 340 21.15 -0.11 28.46
CA GLU A 340 20.13 0.94 28.56
C GLU A 340 19.14 0.66 29.71
N ARG A 341 18.73 -0.59 29.93
CA ARG A 341 17.91 -0.96 31.10
C ARG A 341 18.64 -0.68 32.41
N ALA A 342 19.94 -0.96 32.50
CA ALA A 342 20.74 -0.63 33.68
C ALA A 342 20.82 0.89 33.89
N ARG A 343 20.98 1.67 32.82
CA ARG A 343 20.96 3.13 32.86
C ARG A 343 19.61 3.68 33.32
N CYS A 344 18.49 3.14 32.81
CA CYS A 344 17.15 3.49 33.27
C CYS A 344 16.98 3.20 34.76
N ARG A 345 17.38 2.01 35.24
CA ARG A 345 17.35 1.67 36.68
C ARG A 345 18.14 2.67 37.51
N GLN A 346 19.35 3.02 37.08
CA GLN A 346 20.19 4.00 37.80
C GLN A 346 19.53 5.39 37.84
N LEU A 347 18.94 5.85 36.73
CA LEU A 347 18.23 7.13 36.69
C LEU A 347 16.96 7.10 37.55
N GLU A 348 16.22 6.00 37.56
CA GLU A 348 15.04 5.80 38.41
C GLU A 348 15.42 5.84 39.90
N GLU A 349 16.51 5.18 40.29
CA GLU A 349 17.07 5.25 41.65
C GLU A 349 17.48 6.67 42.03
N GLN A 350 18.17 7.40 41.13
CA GLN A 350 18.54 8.80 41.35
C GLN A 350 17.31 9.71 41.49
N VAL A 351 16.28 9.52 40.66
CA VAL A 351 15.03 10.27 40.75
C VAL A 351 14.30 9.94 42.04
N ALA A 352 14.26 8.66 42.46
CA ALA A 352 13.66 8.25 43.72
C ALA A 352 14.38 8.88 44.92
N ALA A 353 15.71 8.87 44.92
CA ALA A 353 16.52 9.51 45.97
C ALA A 353 16.36 11.04 46.01
N ALA A 354 16.31 11.70 44.85
CA ALA A 354 16.06 13.14 44.78
C ALA A 354 14.65 13.48 45.28
N LYS A 355 13.65 12.66 44.95
CA LYS A 355 12.27 12.81 45.47
C LYS A 355 12.22 12.62 46.98
N SER A 356 12.84 11.59 47.54
CA SER A 356 12.84 11.40 49.00
C SER A 356 13.53 12.56 49.70
N ALA A 357 14.67 13.03 49.18
CA ALA A 357 15.36 14.21 49.71
C ALA A 357 14.48 15.48 49.64
N SER A 358 13.75 15.70 48.54
CA SER A 358 12.80 16.82 48.42
C SER A 358 11.69 16.74 49.48
N HIS A 359 11.11 15.56 49.71
CA HIS A 359 10.09 15.38 50.75
C HIS A 359 10.65 15.61 52.16
N ASP A 360 11.88 15.17 52.43
CA ASP A 360 12.55 15.40 53.71
C ASP A 360 12.82 16.88 53.95
N TRP A 361 13.28 17.60 52.92
CA TRP A 361 13.46 19.06 53.01
C TRP A 361 12.14 19.81 53.15
N GLU A 362 11.10 19.41 52.44
CA GLU A 362 9.77 20.00 52.58
C GLU A 362 9.21 19.76 53.99
N ARG A 363 9.43 18.56 54.55
CA ARG A 363 9.07 18.25 55.94
C ARG A 363 9.81 19.16 56.92
N ARG A 364 11.14 19.27 56.79
CA ARG A 364 11.96 20.16 57.62
C ARG A 364 11.52 21.61 57.49
N TRP A 365 11.24 22.08 56.27
CA TRP A 365 10.75 23.43 56.03
C TRP A 365 9.41 23.66 56.75
N LYS A 366 8.43 22.76 56.59
CA LYS A 366 7.14 22.84 57.31
C LYS A 366 7.31 22.82 58.83
N GLU A 367 8.22 21.99 59.35
CA GLU A 367 8.54 21.95 60.78
C GLU A 367 9.12 23.28 61.27
N THR A 368 10.07 23.86 60.52
CA THR A 368 10.66 25.17 60.85
C THR A 368 9.66 26.31 60.72
N GLU A 369 8.80 26.31 59.70
CA GLU A 369 7.75 27.31 59.51
C GLU A 369 6.73 27.24 60.65
N ALA A 370 6.30 26.03 61.02
CA ALA A 370 5.43 25.82 62.17
C ALA A 370 6.10 26.27 63.48
N ALA A 371 7.40 26.03 63.65
CA ALA A 371 8.16 26.53 64.80
C ALA A 371 8.20 28.07 64.83
N LEU A 372 8.48 28.72 63.69
CA LEU A 372 8.47 30.17 63.57
C LEU A 372 7.09 30.76 63.86
N LYS A 373 6.02 30.12 63.37
CA LYS A 373 4.65 30.54 63.68
C LYS A 373 4.36 30.43 65.16
N ARG A 374 4.71 29.31 65.82
CA ARG A 374 4.56 29.15 67.27
C ARG A 374 5.32 30.22 68.05
N MET A 375 6.54 30.56 67.63
CA MET A 375 7.32 31.64 68.25
C MET A 375 6.64 32.99 68.09
N ARG A 376 6.14 33.31 66.89
CA ARG A 376 5.39 34.56 66.63
C ARG A 376 4.09 34.64 67.43
N ASP A 377 3.33 33.56 67.47
CA ASP A 377 2.09 33.49 68.26
C ASP A 377 2.40 33.68 69.76
N ALA A 378 3.49 33.07 70.26
CA ALA A 378 3.96 33.28 71.63
C ALA A 378 4.42 34.72 71.93
N GLU A 379 5.04 35.41 70.96
CA GLU A 379 5.39 36.83 71.07
C GLU A 379 4.15 37.73 71.13
N CYS A 380 3.14 37.47 70.29
CA CYS A 380 1.83 38.14 70.36
C CYS A 380 1.10 37.85 71.68
N ASP A 381 1.29 36.64 72.22
CA ASP A 381 0.66 36.23 73.46
C ASP A 381 1.34 36.77 74.72
N ARG A 382 2.50 37.42 74.56
CA ARG A 382 3.28 38.01 75.66
C ARG A 382 2.40 39.03 76.41
N PRO A 383 2.29 38.91 77.74
CA PRO A 383 1.36 39.73 78.53
C PRO A 383 1.65 41.23 78.40
N GLU A 384 2.92 41.60 78.21
CA GLU A 384 3.36 42.98 77.96
C GLU A 384 2.74 43.57 76.68
N VAL A 385 2.75 42.82 75.58
CA VAL A 385 2.19 43.24 74.28
C VAL A 385 0.67 43.30 74.34
N LYS A 386 0.04 42.29 74.95
CA LYS A 386 -1.42 42.29 75.20
C LYS A 386 -1.85 43.48 76.04
N LEU A 387 -1.11 43.77 77.11
CA LEU A 387 -1.40 44.90 77.99
C LEU A 387 -1.30 46.22 77.23
N LEU A 388 -0.25 46.41 76.42
CA LEU A 388 -0.11 47.60 75.57
C LEU A 388 -1.31 47.77 74.63
N HIS A 389 -1.72 46.73 73.90
CA HIS A 389 -2.91 46.80 73.05
C HIS A 389 -4.18 47.10 73.83
N THR A 390 -4.36 46.53 75.04
CA THR A 390 -5.53 46.85 75.87
C THR A 390 -5.52 48.30 76.37
N LEU A 391 -4.34 48.82 76.71
CA LEU A 391 -4.19 50.22 77.13
C LEU A 391 -4.47 51.16 75.96
N GLU A 392 -3.87 50.93 74.79
CA GLU A 392 -4.15 51.71 73.57
C GLU A 392 -5.63 51.69 73.20
N LYS A 393 -6.27 50.52 73.26
CA LYS A 393 -7.72 50.39 73.07
C LYS A 393 -8.50 51.25 74.07
N SER A 394 -8.16 51.16 75.35
CA SER A 394 -8.82 51.94 76.41
C SER A 394 -8.61 53.46 76.25
N GLU A 395 -7.45 53.88 75.77
CA GLU A 395 -7.16 55.29 75.48
C GLU A 395 -7.96 55.81 74.28
N LEU A 396 -8.07 55.00 73.21
CA LEU A 396 -8.88 55.33 72.05
C LEU A 396 -10.37 55.40 72.42
N GLU A 397 -10.86 54.46 73.23
CA GLU A 397 -12.22 54.48 73.77
C GLU A 397 -12.47 55.74 74.62
N ARG A 398 -11.54 56.11 75.51
CA ARG A 398 -11.64 57.34 76.29
C ARG A 398 -11.64 58.60 75.42
N ARG A 399 -10.80 58.65 74.38
CA ARG A 399 -10.77 59.77 73.42
C ARG A 399 -12.09 59.86 72.65
N LEU A 400 -12.65 58.71 72.24
CA LEU A 400 -13.95 58.64 71.60
C LEU A 400 -15.06 59.18 72.52
N GLU A 401 -15.10 58.75 73.78
CA GLU A 401 -16.09 59.25 74.75
C GLU A 401 -15.97 60.76 74.98
N GLN A 402 -14.75 61.28 75.13
CA GLN A 402 -14.51 62.72 75.31
C GLN A 402 -15.00 63.50 74.10
N ALA A 403 -14.69 63.04 72.88
CA ALA A 403 -15.18 63.64 71.64
C ALA A 403 -16.71 63.59 71.55
N GLN A 404 -17.34 62.50 71.97
CA GLN A 404 -18.80 62.36 72.02
C GLN A 404 -19.44 63.33 73.02
N ARG A 405 -18.88 63.46 74.23
CA ARG A 405 -19.34 64.42 75.25
C ARG A 405 -19.19 65.86 74.77
N ALA A 406 -18.04 66.20 74.16
CA ALA A 406 -17.82 67.52 73.57
C ALA A 406 -18.83 67.79 72.44
N LYS A 407 -19.05 66.83 71.53
CA LYS A 407 -20.09 66.93 70.49
C LYS A 407 -21.47 67.18 71.08
N GLN A 408 -21.83 66.49 72.17
CA GLN A 408 -23.12 66.68 72.83
C GLN A 408 -23.23 68.07 73.48
N GLN A 409 -22.17 68.55 74.13
CA GLN A 409 -22.10 69.90 74.70
C GLN A 409 -22.23 70.97 73.61
N TYR A 410 -21.50 70.84 72.49
CA TYR A 410 -21.65 71.76 71.36
C TYR A 410 -23.06 71.72 70.78
N LYS A 411 -23.68 70.54 70.65
CA LYS A 411 -25.08 70.43 70.22
C LYS A 411 -26.04 71.14 71.18
N GLN A 412 -25.82 71.03 72.50
CA GLN A 412 -26.61 71.73 73.51
C GLN A 412 -26.42 73.24 73.43
N GLN A 413 -25.17 73.71 73.30
CA GLN A 413 -24.84 75.13 73.17
C GLN A 413 -25.46 75.72 71.89
N LEU A 414 -25.30 75.06 70.74
CA LEU A 414 -25.98 75.45 69.49
C LEU A 414 -27.49 75.50 69.67
N GLY A 415 -28.09 74.52 70.36
CA GLY A 415 -29.51 74.52 70.66
C GLY A 415 -29.96 75.69 71.55
N ARG A 416 -29.13 76.15 72.50
CA ARG A 416 -29.41 77.34 73.32
C ARG A 416 -29.30 78.63 72.49
N CYS A 417 -28.22 78.81 71.73
CA CYS A 417 -28.04 79.97 70.87
C CYS A 417 -29.16 80.08 69.82
N LEU A 418 -29.61 78.96 69.24
CA LEU A 418 -30.75 78.95 68.32
C LEU A 418 -32.05 79.42 69.00
N LYS A 419 -32.31 79.02 70.25
CA LYS A 419 -33.48 79.47 71.02
C LYS A 419 -33.38 80.95 71.38
N GLU A 420 -32.20 81.43 71.77
CA GLU A 420 -31.95 82.85 72.06
C GLU A 420 -32.13 83.71 70.80
N LEU A 421 -31.61 83.25 69.65
CA LEU A 421 -31.80 83.92 68.36
C LEU A 421 -33.28 83.97 67.96
N ALA A 422 -34.01 82.87 68.13
CA ALA A 422 -35.45 82.82 67.89
C ALA A 422 -36.22 83.79 68.80
N ALA A 423 -35.87 83.85 70.09
CA ALA A 423 -36.46 84.79 71.04
C ALA A 423 -36.12 86.25 70.70
N SER A 424 -34.89 86.54 70.27
CA SER A 424 -34.50 87.88 69.81
C SER A 424 -35.29 88.30 68.57
N ARG A 425 -35.41 87.42 67.56
CA ARG A 425 -36.25 87.65 66.38
C ARG A 425 -37.72 87.90 66.76
N GLN A 426 -38.26 87.14 67.71
CA GLN A 426 -39.64 87.33 68.18
C GLN A 426 -39.80 88.68 68.90
N ARG A 427 -38.83 89.11 69.71
CA ARG A 427 -38.82 90.44 70.33
C ARG A 427 -38.73 91.55 69.30
N GLU A 428 -37.88 91.40 68.29
CA GLU A 428 -37.75 92.36 67.18
C GLU A 428 -39.05 92.46 66.38
N GLN A 429 -39.68 91.34 66.02
CA GLN A 429 -40.98 91.33 65.35
C GLN A 429 -42.09 91.97 66.21
N ALA A 430 -42.10 91.70 67.52
CA ALA A 430 -43.04 92.33 68.45
C ALA A 430 -42.77 93.84 68.61
N ALA A 431 -41.51 94.28 68.59
CA ALA A 431 -41.16 95.70 68.65
C ALA A 431 -41.54 96.42 67.35
N GLN A 432 -41.31 95.80 66.19
CA GLN A 432 -41.73 96.31 64.88
C GLN A 432 -43.25 96.43 64.80
N SER A 433 -44.01 95.43 65.25
CA SER A 433 -45.48 95.49 65.26
C SER A 433 -46.01 96.55 66.25
N ALA A 434 -45.40 96.67 67.43
CA ALA A 434 -45.74 97.71 68.39
C ALA A 434 -45.42 99.12 67.89
N ALA A 435 -44.30 99.31 67.18
CA ALA A 435 -43.94 100.58 66.55
C ALA A 435 -44.93 100.95 65.42
N LEU A 436 -45.32 99.97 64.61
CA LEU A 436 -46.35 100.15 63.58
C LEU A 436 -47.70 100.55 64.20
N GLN A 437 -48.09 99.89 65.31
CA GLN A 437 -49.30 100.25 66.05
C GLN A 437 -49.23 101.68 66.61
N ARG A 438 -48.09 102.11 67.14
CA ARG A 438 -47.90 103.51 67.58
C ARG A 438 -48.03 104.50 66.42
N GLN A 439 -47.46 104.19 65.25
CA GLN A 439 -47.66 105.04 64.07
C GLN A 439 -49.12 105.07 63.62
N GLN A 440 -49.84 103.94 63.71
CA GLN A 440 -51.27 103.88 63.43
C GLN A 440 -52.08 104.74 64.41
N THR A 441 -51.81 104.65 65.72
CA THR A 441 -52.53 105.46 66.72
C THR A 441 -52.15 106.93 66.65
N GLU A 442 -50.90 107.28 66.31
CA GLU A 442 -50.49 108.67 66.05
C GLU A 442 -51.20 109.22 64.81
N LEU A 443 -51.30 108.44 63.73
CA LEU A 443 -52.09 108.79 62.54
C LEU A 443 -53.58 108.96 62.87
N GLU A 444 -54.15 108.09 63.71
CA GLU A 444 -55.53 108.21 64.19
C GLU A 444 -55.73 109.47 65.07
N HIS A 445 -54.79 109.76 65.97
CA HIS A 445 -54.80 110.99 66.77
C HIS A 445 -54.69 112.24 65.89
N MET A 446 -53.87 112.20 64.84
CA MET A 446 -53.76 113.29 63.86
C MET A 446 -55.05 113.43 63.03
N ARG A 447 -55.67 112.32 62.61
CA ARG A 447 -57.00 112.33 61.97
C ARG A 447 -58.07 112.93 62.87
N LEU A 448 -58.11 112.55 64.14
CA LEU A 448 -59.05 113.09 65.14
C LEU A 448 -58.82 114.59 65.39
N ARG A 449 -57.56 115.03 65.45
CA ARG A 449 -57.23 116.47 65.55
C ARG A 449 -57.65 117.24 64.31
N TYR A 450 -57.48 116.65 63.12
CA TYR A 450 -57.89 117.26 61.87
C TYR A 450 -59.42 117.41 61.82
N LEU A 451 -60.17 116.36 62.19
CA LEU A 451 -61.63 116.39 62.31
C LEU A 451 -62.10 117.42 63.35
N ALA A 452 -61.47 117.47 64.52
CA ALA A 452 -61.80 118.46 65.55
C ALA A 452 -61.49 119.91 65.11
N ALA A 453 -60.43 120.13 64.33
CA ALA A 453 -60.13 121.43 63.74
C ALA A 453 -61.16 121.82 62.67
N GLU A 454 -61.56 120.87 61.83
CA GLU A 454 -62.61 121.04 60.82
C GLU A 454 -63.97 121.36 61.48
N GLU A 455 -64.30 120.68 62.59
CA GLU A 455 -65.47 120.99 63.44
C GLU A 455 -65.36 122.37 64.11
N GLN A 456 -64.19 122.80 64.59
CA GLN A 456 -64.04 124.14 65.17
C GLN A 456 -64.13 125.26 64.12
N ASP A 457 -63.67 125.03 62.89
CA ASP A 457 -63.87 125.96 61.79
C ASP A 457 -65.33 125.97 61.30
N LEU A 458 -66.05 124.85 61.40
CA LEU A 458 -67.52 124.79 61.23
C LEU A 458 -68.25 125.55 62.36
N VAL A 459 -67.88 125.36 63.62
CA VAL A 459 -68.46 126.10 64.76
C VAL A 459 -68.13 127.60 64.70
N ARG A 460 -66.97 128.00 64.18
CA ARG A 460 -66.66 129.41 63.89
C ARG A 460 -67.53 129.97 62.77
N LYS A 461 -67.81 129.17 61.73
CA LYS A 461 -68.76 129.53 60.66
C LYS A 461 -70.18 129.67 61.24
N GLU A 462 -70.65 128.73 62.05
CA GLU A 462 -71.96 128.76 62.73
C GLU A 462 -72.10 129.93 63.74
N ARG A 463 -71.03 130.27 64.47
CA ARG A 463 -71.01 131.44 65.39
C ARG A 463 -70.96 132.78 64.66
N GLY A 464 -70.47 132.78 63.41
CA GLY A 464 -70.58 133.89 62.46
C GLY A 464 -71.97 134.00 61.83
N GLU A 465 -72.67 132.88 61.66
CA GLU A 465 -74.02 132.81 61.12
C GLU A 465 -75.09 133.26 62.16
N LEU A 466 -74.90 132.98 63.45
CA LEU A 466 -75.79 133.48 64.52
C LEU A 466 -75.71 135.01 64.76
N LYS A 467 -74.63 135.67 64.32
CA LYS A 467 -74.50 137.15 64.29
C LYS A 467 -75.03 137.78 63.01
N ARG A 468 -75.27 136.98 61.95
CA ARG A 468 -75.79 137.44 60.65
C ARG A 468 -77.28 137.17 60.44
N ALA A 469 -77.94 136.45 61.35
CA ALA A 469 -79.40 136.25 61.37
C ALA A 469 -80.15 137.23 62.31
N LYS A 470 -79.61 138.43 62.57
CA LYS A 470 -80.26 139.49 63.35
C LYS A 470 -80.31 140.87 62.67
N GLU A 471 -79.80 141.04 61.44
CA GLU A 471 -79.97 142.28 60.68
C GLU A 471 -79.64 142.05 59.19
N GLY A 472 -80.65 142.19 58.33
CA GLY A 472 -80.47 142.70 56.96
C GLY A 472 -80.47 141.70 55.81
N LEU A 473 -81.68 141.38 55.35
CA LEU A 473 -82.07 140.95 54.00
C LEU A 473 -81.23 141.49 52.82
N ASP A 474 -81.18 140.65 51.77
CA ASP A 474 -81.05 140.92 50.33
C ASP A 474 -79.65 141.20 49.72
N THR A 475 -79.00 140.17 49.15
CA THR A 475 -78.93 139.76 47.71
C THR A 475 -78.01 140.67 46.86
N LEU A 476 -77.17 140.24 45.90
CA LEU A 476 -77.13 139.09 45.01
C LEU A 476 -75.75 139.04 44.30
N ALA A 477 -75.32 137.83 43.94
CA ALA A 477 -74.56 137.42 42.75
C ALA A 477 -73.34 138.24 42.25
N TYR A 478 -72.19 137.58 42.12
CA TYR A 478 -71.70 137.04 40.82
C TYR A 478 -70.34 136.33 40.99
N GLY A 479 -70.13 135.26 40.22
CA GLY A 479 -68.79 134.91 39.73
C GLY A 479 -68.17 133.61 40.24
N ALA A 480 -68.52 132.50 39.57
CA ALA A 480 -67.57 131.46 39.17
C ALA A 480 -66.44 132.10 38.29
N PRO A 481 -65.33 131.43 37.89
CA PRO A 481 -65.19 129.98 37.67
C PRO A 481 -63.75 129.38 37.74
N LEU A 482 -63.64 128.10 37.34
CA LEU A 482 -62.52 127.46 36.59
C LEU A 482 -61.16 127.31 37.33
N GLY A 483 -60.43 126.19 37.26
CA GLY A 483 -60.48 124.94 36.51
C GLY A 483 -59.47 123.96 37.15
N SER A 484 -59.64 122.65 36.92
CA SER A 484 -58.77 121.85 36.02
C SER A 484 -57.40 121.53 36.66
N GLU A 485 -56.95 120.30 36.85
CA GLU A 485 -56.99 119.16 35.93
C GLU A 485 -56.89 117.83 36.70
N GLN A 486 -57.84 116.94 36.39
CA GLN A 486 -57.65 115.50 36.23
C GLN A 486 -56.69 115.26 35.02
N PRO A 487 -56.27 114.03 34.62
CA PRO A 487 -56.76 112.70 35.00
C PRO A 487 -55.59 111.67 35.00
N THR A 488 -55.68 110.34 34.93
CA THR A 488 -56.64 109.27 34.56
C THR A 488 -56.10 108.01 35.27
N GLY A 489 -56.92 107.13 35.85
CA GLY A 489 -57.64 106.07 35.14
C GLY A 489 -56.76 104.81 35.05
N SER A 490 -56.97 103.78 35.87
CA SER A 490 -57.98 102.70 35.72
C SER A 490 -57.41 101.49 34.96
N LYS A 491 -57.78 100.28 35.46
CA LYS A 491 -57.57 98.93 34.89
C LYS A 491 -56.14 98.40 35.06
N SER A 492 -55.82 97.12 35.16
CA SER A 492 -56.50 95.82 35.31
C SER A 492 -55.37 94.79 35.19
N GLY A 493 -55.41 93.65 35.90
CA GLY A 493 -54.69 92.43 35.48
C GLY A 493 -53.24 92.18 35.95
N SER A 494 -52.38 93.18 36.20
CA SER A 494 -50.92 92.92 36.19
C SER A 494 -50.19 92.72 37.54
N GLU A 495 -50.79 93.00 38.71
CA GLU A 495 -50.09 92.86 40.01
C GLU A 495 -50.01 91.41 40.55
N HIS A 496 -50.86 90.49 40.08
CA HIS A 496 -50.86 89.11 40.56
C HIS A 496 -49.66 88.31 40.03
N ALA A 497 -49.23 88.57 38.79
CA ALA A 497 -48.08 87.91 38.17
C ALA A 497 -46.74 88.30 38.84
N ALA A 498 -46.58 89.55 39.25
CA ALA A 498 -45.36 90.02 39.93
C ALA A 498 -45.16 89.36 41.32
N ARG A 499 -46.24 89.12 42.08
CA ARG A 499 -46.18 88.44 43.38
C ARG A 499 -45.83 86.95 43.24
N LEU A 500 -46.39 86.27 42.23
CA LEU A 500 -46.09 84.85 41.98
C LEU A 500 -44.65 84.65 41.48
N ILE A 501 -44.11 85.59 40.71
CA ILE A 501 -42.70 85.61 40.28
C ILE A 501 -41.76 85.78 41.48
N GLU A 502 -42.10 86.66 42.43
CA GLU A 502 -41.30 86.89 43.63
C GLU A 502 -41.35 85.70 44.60
N GLU A 503 -42.49 85.02 44.73
CA GLU A 503 -42.63 83.78 45.51
C GLU A 503 -41.82 82.62 44.92
N ARG A 504 -41.85 82.43 43.59
CA ARG A 504 -40.99 81.46 42.87
C ARG A 504 -39.50 81.74 43.12
N ASP A 505 -39.09 83.00 42.94
CA ASP A 505 -37.69 83.40 43.07
C ASP A 505 -37.19 83.37 44.52
N THR A 506 -38.12 83.41 45.49
CA THR A 506 -37.81 83.21 46.91
C THR A 506 -37.65 81.72 47.23
N LEU A 507 -38.52 80.85 46.70
CA LEU A 507 -38.44 79.40 46.88
C LEU A 507 -37.17 78.81 46.24
N LEU A 508 -36.81 79.23 45.03
CA LEU A 508 -35.57 78.81 44.36
C LEU A 508 -34.31 79.35 45.06
N ARG A 509 -34.38 80.53 45.69
CA ARG A 509 -33.26 81.08 46.48
C ARG A 509 -32.95 80.30 47.76
N THR A 510 -33.89 79.51 48.26
CA THR A 510 -33.68 78.68 49.47
C THR A 510 -32.75 77.49 49.22
N GLY A 511 -32.51 77.11 47.96
CA GLY A 511 -31.66 75.97 47.58
C GLY A 511 -32.25 74.59 47.91
N VAL A 512 -33.49 74.53 48.42
CA VAL A 512 -34.22 73.29 48.74
C VAL A 512 -35.17 72.87 47.63
N TYR A 513 -35.62 73.82 46.80
CA TYR A 513 -36.53 73.59 45.68
C TYR A 513 -35.82 73.84 44.35
N THR A 514 -36.15 73.04 43.35
CA THR A 514 -35.62 73.12 41.99
C THR A 514 -36.74 73.38 40.97
N HIS A 515 -36.39 73.76 39.74
CA HIS A 515 -37.38 73.99 38.68
C HIS A 515 -38.21 72.76 38.30
N GLU A 516 -37.81 71.57 38.78
CA GLU A 516 -38.48 70.31 38.47
C GLU A 516 -39.59 69.96 39.49
N ASP A 517 -39.63 70.65 40.64
CA ASP A 517 -40.58 70.36 41.71
C ASP A 517 -42.01 70.83 41.37
N ASP A 518 -43.00 69.99 41.67
CA ASP A 518 -44.41 70.18 41.29
C ASP A 518 -45.00 71.53 41.73
N ILE A 519 -44.57 72.04 42.88
CA ILE A 519 -45.00 73.34 43.42
C ILE A 519 -44.44 74.50 42.58
N VAL A 520 -43.18 74.41 42.14
CA VAL A 520 -42.53 75.43 41.29
C VAL A 520 -43.12 75.39 39.89
N ARG A 521 -43.39 74.20 39.35
CA ARG A 521 -44.05 74.02 38.04
C ARG A 521 -45.51 74.49 38.03
N GLU A 522 -46.25 74.31 39.13
CA GLU A 522 -47.61 74.85 39.29
C GLU A 522 -47.59 76.38 39.35
N LEU A 523 -46.61 76.98 40.02
CA LEU A 523 -46.41 78.43 40.05
C LEU A 523 -46.02 78.96 38.66
N GLU A 524 -45.11 78.31 37.94
CA GLU A 524 -44.75 78.68 36.56
C GLU A 524 -45.95 78.58 35.61
N ARG A 525 -46.81 77.57 35.77
CA ARG A 525 -48.05 77.43 34.98
C ARG A 525 -49.07 78.54 35.29
N ARG A 526 -49.18 78.95 36.56
CA ARG A 526 -50.06 80.05 36.99
C ARG A 526 -49.52 81.42 36.59
N ILE A 527 -48.20 81.60 36.57
CA ILE A 527 -47.53 82.79 36.03
C ILE A 527 -47.78 82.88 34.53
N GLN A 528 -47.65 81.78 33.79
CA GLN A 528 -47.94 81.74 32.35
C GLN A 528 -49.42 82.06 32.07
N ALA A 529 -50.35 81.48 32.84
CA ALA A 529 -51.78 81.76 32.71
C ALA A 529 -52.18 83.20 33.12
N ALA A 530 -51.44 83.84 34.02
CA ALA A 530 -51.65 85.23 34.43
C ALA A 530 -50.93 86.25 33.53
N MET A 531 -50.04 85.80 32.64
CA MET A 531 -49.36 86.63 31.62
C MET A 531 -50.07 86.57 30.26
N GLU A 532 -50.94 85.57 30.02
CA GLU A 532 -51.71 85.36 28.79
C GLU A 532 -53.20 85.79 28.90
N ALA A 533 -53.61 86.38 30.03
CA ALA A 533 -54.95 86.94 30.30
C ALA A 533 -54.85 88.40 30.76
#